data_AF-A0A1V6E2V7-F1
#
_entry.id   AF-A0A1V6E2V7-F1
#
_cell.length_a   1.000
_cell.length_b   1.000
_cell.length_c   1.000
_cell.angle_alpha   90.00
_cell.angle_beta   90.00
_cell.angle_gamma   90.00
#
_symmetry.space_group_name_H-M   'P 1'
#
loop_
_entity.id
_entity.type
_entity.pdbx_description
1 polymer ?
#
loop_
_entity_poly.entity_id
_entity_poly.type
_entity_poly.pdbx_seq_one_letter_code
_entity_poly.pdbx_strand_id
1 'polypeptide(L)'
;MADDLRALAESDFYKARSKAITAGIFSMLKPSMSDLMPFDQAKELLKPEAETYRGITTVPIDRIVGSEGRYRDFNRFFFPKKEHLKARWTGIDELQYKDISLPPVVLYEMGGVYFVRDGNHRVSVARAKKQEFIDAEVISLQSEIQLDPEMTIEDIKKAVIEYEKRRFYKETNYPNVVGADDLNFSEPGRFDTIKEHILVHKYFLNQHISEEIPFHVALYSWHDNVYQPISQAIEAENILSLFPGRTVSDLYLFLVAHWDELKRKLGRYVAIDEAAESFKNEVKRNRNTSFEHACRIFGSISKKVENFFAKL
;
A
#
# COMPACT_ATOMS: atom_id res chain seq x y z
N MET A 1 -46.86 12.23 16.01
CA MET A 1 -46.32 11.15 15.16
C MET A 1 -45.12 11.60 14.31
N ALA A 2 -45.25 12.58 13.40
CA ALA A 2 -44.11 13.05 12.61
C ALA A 2 -43.01 13.73 13.47
N ASP A 3 -43.42 14.56 14.44
CA ASP A 3 -42.48 15.20 15.38
C ASP A 3 -41.81 14.20 16.33
N ASP A 4 -42.50 13.11 16.70
CA ASP A 4 -41.96 12.06 17.56
C ASP A 4 -40.86 11.24 16.85
N LEU A 5 -41.06 10.93 15.56
CA LEU A 5 -40.07 10.22 14.75
C LEU A 5 -38.80 11.05 14.54
N ARG A 6 -38.96 12.36 14.34
CA ARG A 6 -37.83 13.29 14.22
C ARG A 6 -37.03 13.38 15.52
N ALA A 7 -37.71 13.52 16.66
CA ALA A 7 -37.05 13.54 17.96
C ALA A 7 -36.29 12.22 18.24
N LEU A 8 -36.88 11.08 17.84
CA LEU A 8 -36.24 9.77 17.96
C LEU A 8 -34.96 9.68 17.10
N ALA A 9 -35.05 10.05 15.81
CA ALA A 9 -33.91 10.06 14.90
C ALA A 9 -32.78 11.00 15.38
N GLU A 10 -33.12 12.17 15.93
CA GLU A 10 -32.13 13.07 16.54
C GLU A 10 -31.44 12.44 17.75
N SER A 11 -32.18 11.74 18.62
CA SER A 11 -31.60 10.99 19.75
C SER A 11 -30.65 9.91 19.26
N ASP A 12 -31.03 9.17 18.22
CA ASP A 12 -30.21 8.10 17.65
C ASP A 12 -28.93 8.62 17.00
N PHE A 13 -28.96 9.80 16.39
CA PHE A 13 -27.74 10.46 15.92
C PHE A 13 -26.77 10.74 17.06
N TYR A 14 -27.22 11.29 18.19
CA TYR A 14 -26.35 11.55 19.34
C TYR A 14 -25.84 10.26 20.00
N LYS A 15 -26.64 9.18 20.01
CA LYS A 15 -26.17 7.84 20.41
C LYS A 15 -25.09 7.31 19.46
N ALA A 16 -25.26 7.44 18.15
CA ALA A 16 -24.27 7.03 17.16
C ALA A 16 -22.97 7.85 17.30
N ARG A 17 -23.08 9.18 17.48
CA ARG A 17 -21.94 10.06 17.69
C ARG A 17 -21.18 9.76 19.00
N SER A 18 -21.88 9.47 20.09
CA SER A 18 -21.24 9.08 21.36
C SER A 18 -20.54 7.71 21.25
N LYS A 19 -21.10 6.75 20.50
CA LYS A 19 -20.39 5.51 20.12
C LYS A 19 -19.10 5.80 19.35
N ALA A 20 -19.11 6.79 18.45
CA ALA A 20 -17.90 7.19 17.72
C ALA A 20 -16.78 7.64 18.65
N ILE A 21 -17.13 8.40 19.69
CA ILE A 21 -16.20 8.95 20.69
C ILE A 21 -15.66 7.83 21.58
N THR A 22 -16.53 6.96 22.12
CA THR A 22 -16.13 5.85 23.00
C THR A 22 -15.26 4.82 22.28
N ALA A 23 -15.59 4.46 21.03
CA ALA A 23 -14.73 3.63 20.19
C ALA A 23 -13.37 4.30 19.90
N GLY A 24 -13.34 5.63 19.79
CA GLY A 24 -12.12 6.41 19.63
C GLY A 24 -11.16 6.30 20.82
N ILE A 25 -11.67 6.13 22.04
CA ILE A 25 -10.84 5.98 23.25
C ILE A 25 -10.07 4.64 23.22
N PHE A 26 -10.68 3.57 22.71
CA PHE A 26 -9.99 2.27 22.52
C PHE A 26 -8.95 2.29 21.39
N SER A 27 -9.04 3.25 20.46
CA SER A 27 -8.10 3.37 19.34
C SER A 27 -6.73 3.95 19.72
N MET A 28 -6.50 4.30 20.99
CA MET A 28 -5.19 4.79 21.47
C MET A 28 -4.05 3.78 21.30
N LEU A 29 -4.34 2.48 21.18
CA LEU A 29 -3.34 1.43 20.93
C LEU A 29 -3.01 1.23 19.43
N LYS A 30 -3.92 1.62 18.52
CA LYS A 30 -3.71 1.61 17.06
C LYS A 30 -4.43 2.81 16.42
N PRO A 31 -3.80 4.00 16.39
CA PRO A 31 -4.40 5.21 15.83
C PRO A 31 -4.82 5.06 14.35
N SER A 32 -4.12 4.21 13.59
CA SER A 32 -4.43 3.87 12.20
C SER A 32 -5.78 3.17 12.00
N MET A 33 -6.42 2.71 13.08
CA MET A 33 -7.76 2.09 13.07
C MET A 33 -8.88 3.02 13.54
N SER A 34 -8.59 4.31 13.75
CA SER A 34 -9.58 5.27 14.26
C SER A 34 -10.50 5.86 13.17
N ASP A 35 -10.05 5.83 11.92
CA ASP A 35 -10.73 6.36 10.74
C ASP A 35 -11.14 5.23 9.78
N LEU A 36 -12.04 5.55 8.84
CA LEU A 36 -12.31 4.65 7.73
C LEU A 36 -11.08 4.50 6.84
N MET A 37 -10.93 3.31 6.23
CA MET A 37 -9.87 3.08 5.26
C MET A 37 -10.06 3.98 4.03
N PRO A 38 -9.06 4.80 3.64
CA PRO A 38 -9.13 5.56 2.40
C PRO A 38 -9.00 4.61 1.20
N PHE A 39 -10.02 4.59 0.35
CA PHE A 39 -10.04 3.73 -0.84
C PHE A 39 -8.86 3.99 -1.77
N ASP A 40 -8.54 5.25 -2.06
CA ASP A 40 -7.45 5.60 -3.00
C ASP A 40 -6.10 5.04 -2.55
N GLN A 41 -5.83 5.04 -1.24
CA GLN A 41 -4.59 4.47 -0.70
C GLN A 41 -4.56 2.95 -0.83
N ALA A 42 -5.68 2.27 -0.56
CA ALA A 42 -5.77 0.83 -0.74
C ALA A 42 -5.67 0.43 -2.22
N LYS A 43 -6.31 1.20 -3.12
CA LYS A 43 -6.28 0.99 -4.57
C LYS A 43 -4.87 1.18 -5.13
N GLU A 44 -4.14 2.19 -4.68
CA GLU A 44 -2.75 2.44 -5.11
C GLU A 44 -1.77 1.33 -4.68
N LEU A 45 -2.02 0.72 -3.50
CA LEU A 45 -1.21 -0.40 -3.02
C LEU A 45 -1.50 -1.70 -3.77
N LEU A 46 -2.77 -1.98 -4.03
CA LEU A 46 -3.20 -3.26 -4.63
C LEU A 46 -3.16 -3.27 -6.16
N LYS A 47 -3.22 -2.09 -6.80
CA LYS A 47 -3.18 -1.91 -8.27
C LYS A 47 -4.04 -2.93 -9.03
N PRO A 48 -5.36 -2.96 -8.79
CA PRO A 48 -6.25 -3.93 -9.44
C PRO A 48 -6.22 -3.80 -10.97
N GLU A 49 -6.21 -4.94 -11.66
CA GLU A 49 -6.00 -4.99 -13.12
C GLU A 49 -7.27 -4.69 -13.94
N ALA A 50 -8.44 -5.00 -13.38
CA ALA A 50 -9.72 -4.88 -14.07
C ALA A 50 -10.85 -4.48 -13.12
N GLU A 51 -11.85 -3.82 -13.68
CA GLU A 51 -13.11 -3.47 -12.99
C GLU A 51 -14.27 -4.24 -13.62
N THR A 52 -15.17 -4.79 -12.80
CA THR A 52 -16.33 -5.55 -13.27
C THR A 52 -17.57 -5.18 -12.48
N TYR A 53 -18.63 -4.81 -13.19
CA TYR A 53 -19.92 -4.55 -12.57
C TYR A 53 -20.59 -5.87 -12.14
N ARG A 54 -20.96 -5.98 -10.86
CA ARG A 54 -21.60 -7.17 -10.29
C ARG A 54 -23.11 -7.02 -10.09
N GLY A 55 -23.69 -5.87 -10.42
CA GLY A 55 -25.12 -5.60 -10.21
C GLY A 55 -25.47 -5.32 -8.75
N ILE A 56 -26.76 -5.44 -8.45
CA ILE A 56 -27.31 -5.25 -7.10
C ILE A 56 -27.22 -6.58 -6.35
N THR A 57 -26.61 -6.56 -5.17
CA THR A 57 -26.49 -7.70 -4.28
C THR A 57 -26.56 -7.26 -2.83
N THR A 58 -26.95 -8.19 -1.96
CA THR A 58 -26.93 -7.99 -0.51
C THR A 58 -25.51 -8.22 0.03
N VAL A 59 -24.98 -7.27 0.80
CA VAL A 59 -23.58 -7.23 1.26
C VAL A 59 -23.52 -7.22 2.80
N PRO A 60 -22.66 -8.04 3.44
CA PRO A 60 -22.39 -7.96 4.87
C PRO A 60 -21.82 -6.59 5.24
N ILE A 61 -22.46 -5.91 6.20
CA ILE A 61 -22.08 -4.55 6.58
C ILE A 61 -20.70 -4.53 7.27
N ASP A 62 -20.35 -5.60 7.99
CA ASP A 62 -19.07 -5.76 8.66
C ASP A 62 -17.87 -5.75 7.69
N ARG A 63 -18.06 -6.20 6.46
CA ARG A 63 -17.06 -6.15 5.37
C ARG A 63 -16.93 -4.80 4.68
N ILE A 64 -17.77 -3.81 5.03
CA ILE A 64 -17.61 -2.44 4.55
C ILE A 64 -16.61 -1.73 5.48
N VAL A 65 -15.41 -1.47 4.96
CA VAL A 65 -14.21 -1.07 5.74
C VAL A 65 -13.77 0.37 5.50
N GLY A 66 -14.19 0.95 4.39
CA GLY A 66 -13.61 2.20 3.89
C GLY A 66 -14.54 2.97 2.97
N SER A 67 -14.02 4.06 2.42
CA SER A 67 -14.79 4.91 1.52
C SER A 67 -13.89 5.65 0.52
N GLU A 68 -14.39 5.84 -0.70
CA GLU A 68 -13.78 6.69 -1.76
C GLU A 68 -13.70 8.15 -1.32
N GLY A 69 -14.67 8.60 -0.50
CA GLY A 69 -14.68 9.94 0.08
C GLY A 69 -15.13 9.95 1.53
N ARG A 70 -14.98 11.07 2.23
CA ARG A 70 -15.56 11.25 3.58
C ARG A 70 -15.07 10.27 4.66
N TYR A 71 -13.94 9.61 4.44
CA TYR A 71 -13.32 8.71 5.42
C TYR A 71 -12.91 9.42 6.73
N ARG A 72 -12.84 10.76 6.73
CA ARG A 72 -12.63 11.62 7.92
C ARG A 72 -13.92 12.08 8.62
N ASP A 73 -15.07 11.87 8.01
CA ASP A 73 -16.37 12.26 8.58
C ASP A 73 -16.90 11.19 9.54
N PHE A 74 -16.42 9.96 9.39
CA PHE A 74 -16.84 8.79 10.15
C PHE A 74 -15.63 8.10 10.80
N ASN A 75 -15.88 7.32 11.85
CA ASN A 75 -14.86 6.41 12.39
C ASN A 75 -14.84 5.09 11.62
N ARG A 76 -13.90 4.19 11.96
CA ARG A 76 -13.81 2.83 11.41
C ARG A 76 -15.16 2.07 11.36
N PHE A 77 -16.05 2.31 12.32
CA PHE A 77 -17.35 1.65 12.42
C PHE A 77 -18.48 2.45 11.73
N PHE A 78 -18.15 3.35 10.81
CA PHE A 78 -19.08 4.27 10.14
C PHE A 78 -19.91 5.15 11.09
N PHE A 79 -19.53 5.35 12.35
CA PHE A 79 -20.24 6.26 13.23
C PHE A 79 -19.83 7.72 12.97
N PRO A 80 -20.78 8.67 12.92
CA PRO A 80 -20.52 10.05 12.53
C PRO A 80 -19.67 10.77 13.59
N LYS A 81 -18.63 11.49 13.15
CA LYS A 81 -17.75 12.29 14.02
C LYS A 81 -18.21 13.75 14.15
N LYS A 82 -18.83 14.30 13.10
CA LYS A 82 -19.10 15.73 12.95
C LYS A 82 -20.59 16.04 13.03
N GLU A 83 -20.95 17.14 13.69
CA GLU A 83 -22.35 17.56 13.91
C GLU A 83 -23.07 17.93 12.60
N HIS A 84 -22.36 18.47 11.61
CA HIS A 84 -22.96 18.86 10.33
C HIS A 84 -23.58 17.67 9.56
N LEU A 85 -23.26 16.43 9.95
CA LEU A 85 -23.82 15.20 9.39
C LEU A 85 -25.26 14.95 9.87
N LYS A 86 -25.69 15.58 10.96
CA LYS A 86 -26.96 15.33 11.66
C LYS A 86 -28.15 15.38 10.71
N ALA A 87 -28.35 16.49 10.01
CA ALA A 87 -29.53 16.71 9.19
C ALA A 87 -29.75 15.61 8.14
N ARG A 88 -28.69 15.21 7.43
CA ARG A 88 -28.78 14.14 6.42
C ARG A 88 -28.90 12.75 7.06
N TRP A 89 -28.25 12.53 8.20
CA TRP A 89 -28.29 11.26 8.92
C TRP A 89 -29.68 11.00 9.49
N THR A 90 -30.29 11.98 10.18
CA THR A 90 -31.64 11.86 10.76
C THR A 90 -32.70 11.70 9.68
N GLY A 91 -32.57 12.42 8.55
CA GLY A 91 -33.48 12.24 7.42
C GLY A 91 -33.46 10.81 6.86
N ILE A 92 -32.30 10.16 6.80
CA ILE A 92 -32.21 8.74 6.38
C ILE A 92 -32.79 7.81 7.44
N ASP A 93 -32.53 8.09 8.72
CA ASP A 93 -33.01 7.27 9.83
C ASP A 93 -34.55 7.33 9.99
N GLU A 94 -35.14 8.49 9.76
CA GLU A 94 -36.59 8.69 9.71
C GLU A 94 -37.28 7.87 8.61
N LEU A 95 -36.65 7.76 7.43
CA LEU A 95 -37.21 6.96 6.32
C LEU A 95 -37.28 5.48 6.67
N GLN A 96 -36.31 4.98 7.45
CA GLN A 96 -36.31 3.61 7.96
C GLN A 96 -37.44 3.37 8.96
N TYR A 97 -37.76 4.34 9.83
CA TYR A 97 -38.92 4.24 10.72
C TYR A 97 -40.26 4.22 9.99
N LYS A 98 -40.29 4.77 8.77
CA LYS A 98 -41.48 4.80 7.91
C LYS A 98 -41.57 3.57 6.99
N ASP A 99 -40.66 2.60 7.16
CA ASP A 99 -40.56 1.39 6.33
C ASP A 99 -40.43 1.71 4.82
N ILE A 100 -39.79 2.85 4.52
CA ILE A 100 -39.55 3.29 3.15
C ILE A 100 -38.24 2.65 2.68
N SER A 101 -38.33 1.83 1.64
CA SER A 101 -37.17 1.25 0.98
C SER A 101 -36.22 2.36 0.48
N LEU A 102 -34.95 2.26 0.88
CA LEU A 102 -33.91 3.18 0.46
C LEU A 102 -33.23 2.65 -0.81
N PRO A 103 -32.75 3.53 -1.70
CA PRO A 103 -31.94 3.09 -2.83
C PRO A 103 -30.68 2.38 -2.32
N PRO A 104 -30.17 1.38 -3.07
CA PRO A 104 -28.97 0.66 -2.70
C PRO A 104 -27.77 1.60 -2.52
N VAL A 105 -26.81 1.20 -1.70
CA VAL A 105 -25.52 1.89 -1.62
C VAL A 105 -24.66 1.52 -2.83
N VAL A 106 -23.69 2.34 -3.21
CA VAL A 106 -22.75 1.99 -4.28
C VAL A 106 -21.42 1.67 -3.64
N LEU A 107 -20.89 0.46 -3.90
CA LEU A 107 -19.67 -0.05 -3.30
C LEU A 107 -18.65 -0.45 -4.37
N TYR A 108 -17.37 -0.16 -4.09
CA TYR A 108 -16.28 -0.91 -4.70
C TYR A 108 -15.97 -2.14 -3.84
N GLU A 109 -15.80 -3.30 -4.46
CA GLU A 109 -15.29 -4.51 -3.82
C GLU A 109 -13.83 -4.72 -4.25
N MET A 110 -12.95 -5.02 -3.30
CA MET A 110 -11.54 -5.28 -3.60
C MET A 110 -10.99 -6.27 -2.57
N GLY A 111 -10.54 -7.44 -3.03
CA GLY A 111 -9.97 -8.47 -2.17
C GLY A 111 -10.94 -8.99 -1.10
N GLY A 112 -12.25 -9.00 -1.36
CA GLY A 112 -13.27 -9.51 -0.44
C GLY A 112 -13.81 -8.52 0.59
N VAL A 113 -13.31 -7.28 0.61
CA VAL A 113 -13.83 -6.16 1.43
C VAL A 113 -14.42 -5.06 0.56
N TYR A 114 -15.18 -4.15 1.16
CA TYR A 114 -15.95 -3.14 0.45
C TYR A 114 -15.63 -1.70 0.87
N PHE A 115 -15.64 -0.80 -0.10
CA PHE A 115 -15.44 0.63 0.05
C PHE A 115 -16.65 1.39 -0.47
N VAL A 116 -17.16 2.33 0.32
CA VAL A 116 -18.33 3.12 -0.06
C VAL A 116 -17.96 4.15 -1.12
N ARG A 117 -18.63 4.08 -2.28
CA ARG A 117 -18.63 5.12 -3.31
C ARG A 117 -19.75 6.12 -3.06
N ASP A 118 -20.97 5.62 -2.86
CA ASP A 118 -22.12 6.43 -2.44
C ASP A 118 -22.92 5.75 -1.33
N GLY A 119 -23.50 6.55 -0.43
CA GLY A 119 -24.38 6.05 0.63
C GLY A 119 -23.73 5.93 2.02
N ASN A 120 -22.65 6.67 2.30
CA ASN A 120 -21.97 6.69 3.60
C ASN A 120 -22.90 6.84 4.81
N HIS A 121 -23.90 7.74 4.72
CA HIS A 121 -24.89 7.90 5.79
C HIS A 121 -25.85 6.70 5.92
N ARG A 122 -26.20 6.04 4.81
CA ARG A 122 -27.05 4.83 4.84
C ARG A 122 -26.32 3.69 5.53
N VAL A 123 -25.04 3.47 5.22
CA VAL A 123 -24.18 2.51 5.93
C VAL A 123 -24.07 2.85 7.42
N SER A 124 -23.88 4.13 7.74
CA SER A 124 -23.82 4.62 9.12
C SER A 124 -25.09 4.33 9.92
N VAL A 125 -26.27 4.64 9.36
CA VAL A 125 -27.57 4.35 9.97
C VAL A 125 -27.78 2.84 10.14
N ALA A 126 -27.47 2.05 9.11
CA ALA A 126 -27.60 0.60 9.16
C ALA A 126 -26.72 -0.02 10.27
N ARG A 127 -25.46 0.43 10.40
CA ARG A 127 -24.60 0.02 11.54
C ARG A 127 -25.13 0.47 12.89
N ALA A 128 -25.67 1.68 13.00
CA ALA A 128 -26.25 2.19 14.25
C ALA A 128 -27.45 1.33 14.71
N LYS A 129 -28.25 0.85 13.76
CA LYS A 129 -29.38 -0.06 13.98
C LYS A 129 -29.00 -1.54 14.09
N LYS A 130 -27.70 -1.88 14.04
CA LYS A 130 -27.17 -3.25 14.10
C LYS A 130 -27.70 -4.16 12.99
N GLN A 131 -27.98 -3.58 11.82
CA GLN A 131 -28.30 -4.35 10.64
C GLN A 131 -27.07 -5.17 10.21
N GLU A 132 -27.29 -6.40 9.76
CA GLU A 132 -26.20 -7.31 9.35
C GLU A 132 -25.83 -7.16 7.88
N PHE A 133 -26.82 -6.89 7.03
CA PHE A 133 -26.68 -6.84 5.58
C PHE A 133 -27.30 -5.59 4.97
N ILE A 134 -26.73 -5.07 3.88
CA ILE A 134 -27.27 -3.91 3.14
C ILE A 134 -27.30 -4.21 1.65
N ASP A 135 -28.34 -3.72 0.95
CA ASP A 135 -28.41 -3.83 -0.50
C ASP A 135 -27.47 -2.82 -1.15
N ALA A 136 -26.64 -3.31 -2.08
CA ALA A 136 -25.59 -2.55 -2.70
C ALA A 136 -25.46 -2.85 -4.19
N GLU A 137 -25.21 -1.80 -4.97
CA GLU A 137 -24.66 -1.89 -6.31
C GLU A 137 -23.14 -2.03 -6.21
N VAL A 138 -22.59 -3.14 -6.72
CA VAL A 138 -21.18 -3.50 -6.49
C VAL A 138 -20.36 -3.44 -7.78
N ILE A 139 -19.25 -2.70 -7.72
CA ILE A 139 -18.19 -2.67 -8.74
C ILE A 139 -16.99 -3.41 -8.17
N SER A 140 -16.64 -4.56 -8.72
CA SER A 140 -15.52 -5.39 -8.27
C SER A 140 -14.23 -4.99 -8.96
N LEU A 141 -13.21 -4.70 -8.16
CA LEU A 141 -11.85 -4.44 -8.57
C LEU A 141 -11.05 -5.73 -8.35
N GLN A 142 -10.63 -6.35 -9.44
CA GLN A 142 -9.97 -7.65 -9.37
C GLN A 142 -8.60 -7.51 -8.69
N SER A 143 -8.43 -8.23 -7.57
CA SER A 143 -7.18 -8.28 -6.82
C SER A 143 -6.86 -9.73 -6.46
N GLU A 144 -5.60 -10.12 -6.61
CA GLU A 144 -5.11 -11.44 -6.19
C GLU A 144 -4.88 -11.53 -4.67
N ILE A 145 -4.85 -10.39 -3.98
CA ILE A 145 -4.61 -10.32 -2.54
C ILE A 145 -5.96 -10.26 -1.84
N GLN A 146 -6.19 -11.23 -0.96
CA GLN A 146 -7.36 -11.24 -0.08
C GLN A 146 -7.13 -10.31 1.11
N LEU A 147 -8.10 -9.45 1.39
CA LEU A 147 -8.08 -8.50 2.48
C LEU A 147 -8.97 -8.99 3.62
N ASP A 148 -8.52 -8.75 4.84
CA ASP A 148 -9.33 -8.92 6.04
C ASP A 148 -9.95 -7.57 6.47
N PRO A 149 -11.23 -7.52 6.90
CA PRO A 149 -11.86 -6.27 7.33
C PRO A 149 -11.14 -5.54 8.46
N GLU A 150 -10.35 -6.25 9.26
CA GLU A 150 -9.56 -5.71 10.35
C GLU A 150 -8.21 -5.17 9.89
N MET A 151 -7.80 -5.33 8.64
CA MET A 151 -6.53 -4.78 8.15
C MET A 151 -6.50 -3.25 8.16
N THR A 152 -5.33 -2.71 8.46
CA THR A 152 -4.98 -1.30 8.20
C THR A 152 -4.29 -1.16 6.85
N ILE A 153 -4.10 0.09 6.39
CA ILE A 153 -3.28 0.38 5.21
C ILE A 153 -1.86 -0.21 5.34
N GLU A 154 -1.28 -0.20 6.54
CA GLU A 154 0.05 -0.77 6.78
C GLU A 154 0.03 -2.31 6.68
N ASP A 155 -1.07 -2.95 7.11
CA ASP A 155 -1.22 -4.41 6.97
C ASP A 155 -1.42 -4.80 5.49
N ILE A 156 -2.18 -4.00 4.72
CA ILE A 156 -2.32 -4.16 3.27
C ILE A 156 -0.95 -4.03 2.60
N LYS A 157 -0.19 -3.00 2.95
CA LYS A 157 1.16 -2.77 2.41
C LYS A 157 2.07 -4.00 2.64
N LYS A 158 2.07 -4.56 3.85
CA LYS A 158 2.82 -5.78 4.16
C LYS A 158 2.32 -6.98 3.35
N ALA A 159 1.01 -7.14 3.19
CA ALA A 159 0.44 -8.21 2.38
C ALA A 159 0.85 -8.12 0.90
N VAL A 160 0.94 -6.90 0.36
CA VAL A 160 1.46 -6.66 -1.00
C VAL A 160 2.93 -7.04 -1.12
N ILE A 161 3.78 -6.56 -0.20
CA ILE A 161 5.23 -6.89 -0.21
C ILE A 161 5.44 -8.40 -0.16
N GLU A 162 4.69 -9.09 0.71
CA GLU A 162 4.78 -10.55 0.85
C GLU A 162 4.28 -11.27 -0.40
N TYR A 163 3.19 -10.78 -1.02
CA TYR A 163 2.71 -11.33 -2.29
C TYR A 163 3.75 -11.18 -3.40
N GLU A 164 4.36 -10.00 -3.54
CA GLU A 164 5.43 -9.74 -4.53
C GLU A 164 6.63 -10.66 -4.28
N LYS A 165 7.07 -10.81 -3.02
CA LYS A 165 8.17 -11.70 -2.64
C LYS A 165 7.89 -13.14 -3.07
N ARG A 166 6.70 -13.67 -2.73
CA ARG A 166 6.29 -15.03 -3.10
C ARG A 166 6.24 -15.21 -4.61
N ARG A 167 5.70 -14.25 -5.35
CA ARG A 167 5.65 -14.29 -6.81
C ARG A 167 7.06 -14.33 -7.40
N PHE A 168 7.93 -13.42 -6.97
CA PHE A 168 9.33 -13.37 -7.40
C PHE A 168 10.06 -14.69 -7.09
N TYR A 169 9.88 -15.25 -5.88
CA TYR A 169 10.53 -16.51 -5.50
C TYR A 169 10.02 -17.70 -6.28
N LYS A 170 8.72 -17.75 -6.58
CA LYS A 170 8.12 -18.78 -7.42
C LYS A 170 8.63 -18.71 -8.86
N GLU A 171 8.76 -17.51 -9.43
CA GLU A 171 9.22 -17.30 -10.80
C GLU A 171 10.72 -17.58 -10.97
N THR A 172 11.55 -17.21 -9.98
CA THR A 172 13.01 -17.21 -10.11
C THR A 172 13.70 -18.35 -9.38
N ASN A 173 12.97 -19.05 -8.49
CA ASN A 173 13.52 -20.04 -7.58
C ASN A 173 14.63 -19.47 -6.65
N TYR A 174 14.52 -18.19 -6.29
CA TYR A 174 15.58 -17.39 -5.66
C TYR A 174 16.31 -18.10 -4.51
N PRO A 175 15.64 -18.58 -3.42
CA PRO A 175 16.36 -19.15 -2.29
C PRO A 175 17.18 -20.39 -2.64
N ASN A 176 16.74 -21.17 -3.64
CA ASN A 176 17.45 -22.35 -4.09
C ASN A 176 18.61 -22.02 -5.04
N VAL A 177 18.47 -20.93 -5.82
CA VAL A 177 19.54 -20.48 -6.73
C VAL A 177 20.67 -19.84 -5.95
N VAL A 178 20.38 -18.98 -4.97
CA VAL A 178 21.40 -18.20 -4.23
C VAL A 178 21.77 -18.81 -2.88
N GLY A 179 20.96 -19.73 -2.34
CA GLY A 179 21.19 -20.36 -1.03
C GLY A 179 20.85 -19.48 0.18
N ALA A 180 20.08 -18.41 0.00
CA ALA A 180 19.71 -17.45 1.06
C ALA A 180 18.29 -16.88 0.89
N ASP A 181 17.70 -16.44 2.00
CA ASP A 181 16.43 -15.69 2.07
C ASP A 181 16.67 -14.28 2.64
N ASP A 182 17.51 -13.51 1.93
CA ASP A 182 18.05 -12.22 2.37
C ASP A 182 17.44 -11.02 1.61
N LEU A 183 16.53 -11.26 0.66
CA LEU A 183 15.88 -10.22 -0.13
C LEU A 183 14.57 -9.78 0.53
N ASN A 184 14.65 -8.73 1.35
CA ASN A 184 13.53 -8.22 2.14
C ASN A 184 13.38 -6.72 1.91
N PHE A 185 12.16 -6.24 1.69
CA PHE A 185 11.88 -4.82 1.44
C PHE A 185 10.86 -4.26 2.41
N SER A 186 10.90 -2.94 2.60
CA SER A 186 9.91 -2.22 3.42
C SER A 186 8.89 -1.42 2.60
N GLU A 187 9.02 -1.42 1.27
CA GLU A 187 8.05 -0.85 0.32
C GLU A 187 7.65 -1.85 -0.76
N PRO A 188 6.41 -1.77 -1.28
CA PRO A 188 6.00 -2.49 -2.49
C PRO A 188 6.77 -2.07 -3.75
N GLY A 189 6.67 -2.90 -4.80
CA GLY A 189 7.19 -2.68 -6.15
C GLY A 189 8.69 -2.93 -6.30
N ARG A 190 9.39 -3.38 -5.26
CA ARG A 190 10.86 -3.50 -5.27
C ARG A 190 11.36 -4.75 -5.97
N PHE A 191 10.59 -5.83 -5.94
CA PHE A 191 10.98 -7.10 -6.57
C PHE A 191 11.05 -6.99 -8.11
N ASP A 192 10.19 -6.17 -8.72
CA ASP A 192 10.26 -5.88 -10.16
C ASP A 192 11.57 -5.14 -10.51
N THR A 193 11.96 -4.14 -9.71
CA THR A 193 13.26 -3.46 -9.91
C THR A 193 14.45 -4.41 -9.75
N ILE A 194 14.39 -5.36 -8.82
CA ILE A 194 15.44 -6.38 -8.68
C ILE A 194 15.51 -7.26 -9.92
N LYS A 195 14.36 -7.68 -10.47
CA LYS A 195 14.30 -8.43 -11.71
C LYS A 195 14.97 -7.65 -12.85
N GLU A 196 14.71 -6.35 -12.96
CA GLU A 196 15.38 -5.48 -13.94
C GLU A 196 16.89 -5.41 -13.71
N HIS A 197 17.36 -5.23 -12.48
CA HIS A 197 18.80 -5.21 -12.16
C HIS A 197 19.49 -6.52 -12.58
N ILE A 198 18.85 -7.67 -12.34
CA ILE A 198 19.36 -8.97 -12.77
C ILE A 198 19.40 -9.06 -14.29
N LEU A 199 18.39 -8.56 -15.00
CA LEU A 199 18.35 -8.55 -16.47
C LEU A 199 19.43 -7.64 -17.07
N VAL A 200 19.68 -6.48 -16.47
CA VAL A 200 20.79 -5.59 -16.88
C VAL A 200 22.14 -6.27 -16.63
N HIS A 201 22.33 -6.89 -15.46
CA HIS A 201 23.54 -7.66 -15.17
C HIS A 201 23.75 -8.80 -16.17
N LYS A 202 22.69 -9.55 -16.45
CA LYS A 202 22.65 -10.60 -17.47
C LYS A 202 23.05 -10.07 -18.86
N TYR A 203 22.54 -8.91 -19.26
CA TYR A 203 22.90 -8.29 -20.54
C TYR A 203 24.40 -8.05 -20.64
N PHE A 204 25.01 -7.47 -19.60
CA PHE A 204 26.46 -7.23 -19.57
C PHE A 204 27.28 -8.53 -19.57
N LEU A 205 26.87 -9.56 -18.82
CA LEU A 205 27.53 -10.87 -18.84
C LEU A 205 27.53 -11.52 -20.23
N ASN A 206 26.47 -11.32 -21.01
CA ASN A 206 26.34 -11.90 -22.35
C ASN A 206 27.14 -11.16 -23.43
N GLN A 207 27.69 -9.96 -23.19
CA GLN A 207 28.34 -9.14 -24.24
C GLN A 207 29.54 -9.82 -24.92
N HIS A 208 30.14 -10.81 -24.28
CA HIS A 208 31.34 -11.49 -24.76
C HIS A 208 31.16 -13.00 -24.92
N ILE A 209 29.92 -13.48 -24.91
CA ILE A 209 29.58 -14.90 -24.98
C ILE A 209 28.68 -15.14 -26.21
N SER A 210 28.92 -16.22 -26.93
CA SER A 210 28.17 -16.57 -28.16
C SER A 210 26.77 -17.12 -27.86
N GLU A 211 26.58 -17.73 -26.70
CA GLU A 211 25.30 -18.31 -26.26
C GLU A 211 24.79 -17.56 -25.03
N GLU A 212 23.49 -17.29 -25.02
CA GLU A 212 22.83 -16.55 -23.95
C GLU A 212 22.79 -17.38 -22.66
N ILE A 213 23.31 -16.82 -21.57
CA ILE A 213 23.26 -17.50 -20.26
C ILE A 213 21.81 -17.60 -19.75
N PRO A 214 21.43 -18.71 -19.08
CA PRO A 214 20.12 -18.80 -18.43
C PRO A 214 19.93 -17.76 -17.31
N PHE A 215 18.69 -17.37 -17.04
CA PHE A 215 18.37 -16.37 -16.00
C PHE A 215 18.92 -16.73 -14.61
N HIS A 216 18.82 -17.99 -14.19
CA HIS A 216 19.30 -18.43 -12.87
C HIS A 216 20.83 -18.26 -12.71
N VAL A 217 21.61 -18.39 -13.79
CA VAL A 217 23.06 -18.15 -13.77
C VAL A 217 23.35 -16.67 -13.54
N ALA A 218 22.61 -15.80 -14.25
CA ALA A 218 22.72 -14.36 -14.06
C ALA A 218 22.24 -13.92 -12.66
N LEU A 219 21.18 -14.54 -12.14
CA LEU A 219 20.67 -14.29 -10.79
C LEU A 219 21.72 -14.63 -9.72
N TYR A 220 22.32 -15.82 -9.80
CA TYR A 220 23.40 -16.21 -8.89
C TYR A 220 24.58 -15.23 -8.98
N SER A 221 25.04 -14.93 -10.21
CA SER A 221 26.16 -14.00 -10.41
C SER A 221 25.84 -12.59 -9.90
N TRP A 222 24.63 -12.08 -10.14
CA TRP A 222 24.20 -10.78 -9.63
C TRP A 222 24.19 -10.76 -8.11
N HIS A 223 23.69 -11.83 -7.48
CA HIS A 223 23.65 -11.92 -6.02
C HIS A 223 25.05 -11.87 -5.43
N ASP A 224 25.95 -12.72 -5.93
CA ASP A 224 27.31 -12.90 -5.41
C ASP A 224 28.24 -11.70 -5.72
N ASN A 225 28.12 -11.11 -6.90
CA ASN A 225 29.07 -10.09 -7.37
C ASN A 225 28.56 -8.65 -7.25
N VAL A 226 27.25 -8.45 -7.00
CA VAL A 226 26.64 -7.11 -6.95
C VAL A 226 25.86 -6.92 -5.66
N TYR A 227 24.87 -7.76 -5.38
CA TYR A 227 24.01 -7.58 -4.20
C TYR A 227 24.79 -7.76 -2.89
N GLN A 228 25.52 -8.85 -2.74
CA GLN A 228 26.28 -9.17 -1.53
C GLN A 228 27.37 -8.14 -1.20
N PRO A 229 28.27 -7.76 -2.12
CA PRO A 229 29.31 -6.76 -1.82
C PRO A 229 28.73 -5.40 -1.42
N ILE A 230 27.64 -4.95 -2.07
CA ILE A 230 26.98 -3.69 -1.73
C ILE A 230 26.28 -3.80 -0.37
N SER A 231 25.62 -4.92 -0.09
CA SER A 231 24.98 -5.17 1.20
C SER A 231 26.00 -5.18 2.35
N GLN A 232 27.13 -5.83 2.15
CA GLN A 232 28.23 -5.85 3.11
C GLN A 232 28.83 -4.45 3.34
N ALA A 233 29.00 -3.64 2.30
CA ALA A 233 29.46 -2.26 2.45
C ALA A 233 28.46 -1.40 3.25
N ILE A 234 27.15 -1.58 3.03
CA ILE A 234 26.08 -0.90 3.79
C ILE A 234 26.15 -1.25 5.27
N GLU A 235 26.36 -2.53 5.59
CA GLU A 235 26.47 -3.03 6.96
C GLU A 235 27.77 -2.57 7.63
N ALA A 236 28.91 -2.69 6.94
CA ALA A 236 30.22 -2.27 7.45
C ALA A 236 30.25 -0.76 7.77
N GLU A 237 29.61 0.06 6.94
CA GLU A 237 29.47 1.49 7.17
C GLU A 237 28.35 1.86 8.15
N ASN A 238 27.60 0.87 8.65
CA ASN A 238 26.45 1.04 9.53
C ASN A 238 25.44 2.08 9.01
N ILE A 239 25.19 2.07 7.70
CA ILE A 239 24.29 3.04 7.04
C ILE A 239 22.85 2.80 7.48
N LEU A 240 22.49 1.55 7.77
CA LEU A 240 21.15 1.15 8.23
C LEU A 240 20.69 1.92 9.47
N SER A 241 21.62 2.28 10.37
CA SER A 241 21.31 3.09 11.57
C SER A 241 20.72 4.47 11.26
N LEU A 242 20.93 5.00 10.05
CA LEU A 242 20.39 6.29 9.60
C LEU A 242 18.96 6.18 9.03
N PHE A 243 18.44 4.97 8.83
CA PHE A 243 17.16 4.71 8.18
C PHE A 243 16.26 3.76 8.99
N PRO A 244 15.66 4.22 10.12
CA PRO A 244 14.75 3.40 10.90
C PRO A 244 13.58 2.87 10.06
N GLY A 245 13.28 1.58 10.19
CA GLY A 245 12.18 0.91 9.46
C GLY A 245 12.51 0.51 8.03
N ARG A 246 13.75 0.73 7.56
CA ARG A 246 14.25 0.22 6.26
C ARG A 246 15.05 -1.06 6.43
N THR A 247 15.24 -1.75 5.31
CA THR A 247 16.04 -2.98 5.20
C THR A 247 17.35 -2.74 4.47
N VAL A 248 18.27 -3.71 4.52
CA VAL A 248 19.50 -3.68 3.71
C VAL A 248 19.17 -3.68 2.22
N SER A 249 18.17 -4.44 1.77
CA SER A 249 17.78 -4.46 0.35
C SER A 249 17.20 -3.12 -0.12
N ASP A 250 16.46 -2.39 0.74
CA ASP A 250 16.03 -1.02 0.43
C ASP A 250 17.24 -0.10 0.23
N LEU A 251 18.26 -0.22 1.08
CA LEU A 251 19.47 0.60 0.98
C LEU A 251 20.36 0.20 -0.19
N TYR A 252 20.41 -1.09 -0.56
CA TYR A 252 21.07 -1.56 -1.78
C TYR A 252 20.55 -0.77 -2.99
N LEU A 253 19.23 -0.66 -3.11
CA LEU A 253 18.57 0.07 -4.18
C LEU A 253 18.94 1.57 -4.19
N PHE A 254 19.02 2.20 -3.02
CA PHE A 254 19.43 3.60 -2.90
C PHE A 254 20.92 3.82 -3.18
N LEU A 255 21.77 2.87 -2.78
CA LEU A 255 23.21 2.96 -2.99
C LEU A 255 23.58 2.72 -4.46
N VAL A 256 22.96 1.74 -5.14
CA VAL A 256 23.13 1.54 -6.59
C VAL A 256 22.76 2.81 -7.36
N ALA A 257 21.65 3.44 -6.95
CA ALA A 257 21.19 4.69 -7.52
C ALA A 257 22.18 5.85 -7.35
N HIS A 258 22.67 6.04 -6.13
CA HIS A 258 23.71 7.02 -5.81
C HIS A 258 25.01 6.76 -6.57
N TRP A 259 25.39 5.48 -6.69
CA TRP A 259 26.62 5.07 -7.32
C TRP A 259 26.64 5.37 -8.82
N ASP A 260 25.52 5.17 -9.54
CA ASP A 260 25.38 5.59 -10.93
C ASP A 260 25.55 7.12 -11.08
N GLU A 261 24.88 7.89 -10.22
CA GLU A 261 24.99 9.34 -10.24
C GLU A 261 26.43 9.82 -9.99
N LEU A 262 27.12 9.20 -9.04
CA LEU A 262 28.50 9.53 -8.70
C LEU A 262 29.47 9.21 -9.85
N LYS A 263 29.30 8.04 -10.50
CA LYS A 263 30.07 7.69 -11.72
C LYS A 263 29.88 8.72 -12.82
N ARG A 264 28.63 9.15 -13.07
CA ARG A 264 28.33 10.17 -14.10
C ARG A 264 28.92 11.54 -13.77
N LYS A 265 28.88 11.97 -12.50
CA LYS A 265 29.43 13.26 -12.08
C LYS A 265 30.95 13.30 -12.13
N LEU A 266 31.60 12.23 -11.69
CA LEU A 266 33.07 12.18 -11.60
C LEU A 266 33.74 11.72 -12.90
N GLY A 267 33.01 11.08 -13.81
CA GLY A 267 33.54 10.60 -15.09
C GLY A 267 34.62 9.52 -14.95
N ARG A 268 34.71 8.86 -13.80
CA ARG A 268 35.71 7.82 -13.51
C ARG A 268 35.08 6.62 -12.81
N TYR A 269 35.86 5.54 -12.70
CA TYR A 269 35.53 4.42 -11.82
C TYR A 269 35.46 4.91 -10.36
N VAL A 270 34.43 4.43 -9.66
CA VAL A 270 34.18 4.68 -8.24
C VAL A 270 33.99 3.29 -7.62
N ALA A 271 34.75 2.99 -6.57
CA ALA A 271 34.60 1.73 -5.83
C ALA A 271 33.31 1.72 -4.99
N ILE A 272 32.85 0.54 -4.57
CA ILE A 272 31.63 0.39 -3.76
C ILE A 272 31.79 1.10 -2.42
N ASP A 273 32.92 0.93 -1.73
CA ASP A 273 33.18 1.55 -0.44
C ASP A 273 33.19 3.09 -0.52
N GLU A 274 33.78 3.64 -1.58
CA GLU A 274 33.76 5.09 -1.86
C GLU A 274 32.33 5.59 -2.07
N ALA A 275 31.51 4.83 -2.81
CA ALA A 275 30.11 5.18 -3.03
C ALA A 275 29.29 5.11 -1.73
N ALA A 276 29.53 4.09 -0.89
CA ALA A 276 28.87 3.90 0.40
C ALA A 276 29.21 5.03 1.39
N GLU A 277 30.49 5.40 1.49
CA GLU A 277 30.95 6.52 2.31
C GLU A 277 30.36 7.85 1.81
N SER A 278 30.39 8.08 0.49
CA SER A 278 29.79 9.26 -0.14
C SER A 278 28.30 9.37 0.17
N PHE A 279 27.55 8.27 0.01
CA PHE A 279 26.12 8.20 0.30
C PHE A 279 25.84 8.52 1.77
N LYS A 280 26.57 7.88 2.69
CA LYS A 280 26.47 8.12 4.15
C LYS A 280 26.72 9.60 4.49
N ASN A 281 27.73 10.21 3.89
CA ASN A 281 28.07 11.61 4.11
C ASN A 281 27.00 12.57 3.55
N GLU A 282 26.44 12.27 2.38
CA GLU A 282 25.34 13.03 1.81
C GLU A 282 24.09 12.98 2.70
N VAL A 283 23.74 11.79 3.19
CA VAL A 283 22.60 11.58 4.09
C VAL A 283 22.78 12.32 5.41
N LYS A 284 23.99 12.28 5.98
CA LYS A 284 24.30 13.02 7.22
C LYS A 284 24.25 14.54 7.04
N ARG A 285 24.60 15.06 5.86
CA ARG A 285 24.52 16.51 5.55
C ARG A 285 23.07 16.96 5.35
N ASN A 286 22.24 16.12 4.75
CA ASN A 286 20.84 16.42 4.40
C ASN A 286 19.82 15.77 5.36
N ARG A 287 20.08 15.80 6.68
CA ARG A 287 19.30 15.11 7.73
C ARG A 287 17.77 15.28 7.67
N ASN A 288 17.25 16.37 7.09
CA ASN A 288 15.80 16.64 6.98
C ASN A 288 15.21 16.41 5.57
N THR A 289 16.03 16.07 4.57
CA THR A 289 15.63 15.99 3.15
C THR A 289 15.97 14.66 2.47
N SER A 290 16.73 13.78 3.13
CA SER A 290 17.21 12.52 2.52
C SER A 290 16.13 11.50 2.21
N PHE A 291 14.99 11.49 2.93
CA PHE A 291 13.90 10.56 2.65
C PHE A 291 13.23 10.86 1.30
N GLU A 292 12.85 12.12 1.05
CA GLU A 292 12.23 12.52 -0.21
C GLU A 292 13.22 12.54 -1.37
N HIS A 293 14.47 12.94 -1.15
CA HIS A 293 15.49 12.90 -2.20
C HIS A 293 15.81 11.46 -2.62
N ALA A 294 15.99 10.52 -1.69
CA ALA A 294 16.22 9.11 -2.04
C ALA A 294 15.02 8.51 -2.80
N CYS A 295 13.79 8.84 -2.39
CA CYS A 295 12.58 8.41 -3.11
C CYS A 295 12.46 9.05 -4.51
N ARG A 296 12.80 10.33 -4.68
CA ARG A 296 12.82 11.01 -6.00
C ARG A 296 13.89 10.45 -6.93
N ILE A 297 15.10 10.19 -6.40
CA ILE A 297 16.19 9.57 -7.15
C ILE A 297 15.76 8.16 -7.61
N PHE A 298 15.13 7.38 -6.73
CA PHE A 298 14.62 6.06 -7.07
C PHE A 298 13.55 6.10 -8.17
N GLY A 299 12.58 7.02 -8.07
CA GLY A 299 11.57 7.23 -9.12
C GLY A 299 12.16 7.70 -10.46
N SER A 300 13.29 8.40 -10.45
CA SER A 300 14.03 8.78 -11.67
C SER A 300 14.76 7.60 -12.31
N ILE A 301 15.23 6.63 -11.52
CA ILE A 301 16.03 5.51 -12.00
C ILE A 301 15.16 4.39 -12.55
N SER A 302 14.04 4.05 -11.90
CA SER A 302 13.05 3.13 -12.50
C SER A 302 12.63 3.63 -13.89
N LYS A 303 12.31 4.93 -14.03
CA LYS A 303 12.05 5.53 -15.36
C LYS A 303 13.24 5.47 -16.32
N LYS A 304 14.48 5.49 -15.83
CA LYS A 304 15.68 5.42 -16.70
C LYS A 304 16.00 4.00 -17.13
N VAL A 305 15.79 3.01 -16.26
CA VAL A 305 15.91 1.59 -16.60
C VAL A 305 14.83 1.23 -17.62
N GLU A 306 13.58 1.64 -17.41
CA GLU A 306 12.52 1.57 -18.43
C GLU A 306 12.94 2.23 -19.75
N ASN A 307 13.48 3.46 -19.70
CA ASN A 307 13.95 4.16 -20.91
C ASN A 307 15.21 3.54 -21.56
N PHE A 308 16.04 2.81 -20.81
CA PHE A 308 17.18 2.07 -21.36
C PHE A 308 16.68 0.86 -22.15
N PHE A 309 15.69 0.13 -21.61
CA PHE A 309 15.05 -0.98 -22.32
C PHE A 309 14.15 -0.54 -23.48
N ALA A 310 13.50 0.63 -23.40
CA ALA A 310 12.71 1.19 -24.51
C ALA A 310 13.56 1.71 -25.69
N LYS A 311 14.88 1.82 -25.52
CA LYS A 311 15.84 2.24 -26.54
C LYS A 311 16.66 1.10 -27.15
N LEU A 312 16.50 -0.11 -26.61
CA LEU A 312 16.99 -1.36 -27.19
C LEU A 312 15.93 -1.94 -28.14
#